data_AF-A0A7J9W6G8-F1
#
_entry.id   AF-A0A7J9W6G8-F1
#
_cell.length_a   1.000
_cell.length_b   1.000
_cell.length_c   1.000
_cell.angle_alpha   90.00
_cell.angle_beta   90.00
_cell.angle_gamma   90.00
#
_symmetry.space_group_name_H-M   'P 1'
#
loop_
_entity.id
_entity.type
_entity.pdbx_description
1 polymer ?
#
loop_
_entity_poly.entity_id
_entity_poly.type
_entity_poly.pdbx_seq_one_letter_code
_entity_poly.pdbx_strand_id
1 'polypeptide(L)'
;MVAARRPWLGRWRRTRAARDTADVLDRLVEAELDFLRRLPVHLRSRPAEALAVLVMLAQDHRYYVLGWLSRRELRRRSERALSDLDALRVSFDMMGPPR
;
A
#
# COMPACT_ATOMS: atom_id res chain seq x y z
N MET A 1 -5.08 37.87 -21.22
CA MET A 1 -5.45 36.46 -21.47
C MET A 1 -4.96 35.60 -20.31
N VAL A 2 -5.81 35.32 -19.31
CA VAL A 2 -5.45 34.41 -18.21
C VAL A 2 -5.70 32.98 -18.68
N ALA A 3 -4.64 32.22 -18.89
CA ALA A 3 -4.72 30.80 -19.22
C ALA A 3 -5.36 30.06 -18.04
N ALA A 4 -6.60 29.61 -18.21
CA ALA A 4 -7.24 28.68 -17.30
C ALA A 4 -6.36 27.42 -17.20
N ARG A 5 -5.64 27.26 -16.08
CA ARG A 5 -4.86 26.04 -15.76
C ARG A 5 -5.82 24.87 -15.79
N ARG A 6 -5.82 24.10 -16.89
CA ARG A 6 -6.71 22.95 -17.15
C ARG A 6 -6.69 21.98 -15.96
N PRO A 7 -7.68 22.00 -15.04
CA PRO A 7 -7.66 21.21 -13.81
C PRO A 7 -7.72 19.70 -14.10
N TRP A 8 -8.20 19.34 -15.29
CA TRP A 8 -8.26 18.00 -15.83
C TRP A 8 -6.88 17.34 -15.93
N LEU A 9 -5.85 18.03 -16.43
CA LEU A 9 -4.50 17.43 -16.57
C LEU A 9 -3.90 17.03 -15.22
N GLY A 10 -4.15 17.81 -14.17
CA GLY A 10 -3.74 17.47 -12.80
C GLY A 10 -4.54 16.32 -12.20
N ARG A 11 -5.80 16.13 -12.59
CA ARG A 11 -6.60 14.95 -12.21
C ARG A 11 -6.08 13.70 -12.92
N TRP A 12 -5.87 13.76 -14.22
CA TRP A 12 -5.31 12.67 -15.03
C TRP A 12 -3.95 12.18 -14.52
N ARG A 13 -3.00 13.10 -14.26
CA ARG A 13 -1.68 12.72 -13.70
C ARG A 13 -1.79 12.05 -12.34
N ARG A 14 -2.71 12.52 -11.47
CA ARG A 14 -2.94 11.93 -10.14
C ARG A 14 -3.60 10.56 -10.23
N THR A 15 -4.57 10.38 -11.12
CA THR A 15 -5.19 9.07 -11.36
C THR A 15 -4.18 8.09 -11.93
N ARG A 16 -3.30 8.54 -12.84
CA ARG A 16 -2.20 7.71 -13.36
C ARG A 16 -1.24 7.30 -12.25
N ALA A 17 -0.76 8.25 -11.45
CA ALA A 17 0.10 7.95 -10.32
C ALA A 17 -0.52 6.97 -9.33
N ALA A 18 -1.83 7.10 -9.05
CA ALA A 18 -2.53 6.15 -8.18
C ALA A 18 -2.61 4.74 -8.77
N ARG A 19 -2.81 4.59 -10.10
CA ARG A 19 -2.73 3.29 -10.77
C ARG A 19 -1.31 2.72 -10.67
N ASP A 20 -0.31 3.52 -11.01
CA ASP A 20 1.09 3.10 -10.96
C ASP A 20 1.48 2.64 -9.54
N THR A 21 0.98 3.32 -8.49
CA THR A 21 1.18 2.89 -7.10
C THR A 21 0.52 1.55 -6.80
N ALA A 22 -0.73 1.33 -7.23
CA ALA A 22 -1.41 0.04 -7.04
C ALA A 22 -0.62 -1.10 -7.71
N ASP A 23 -0.15 -0.89 -8.95
CA ASP A 23 0.63 -1.89 -9.70
C ASP A 23 2.00 -2.17 -9.06
N VAL A 24 2.62 -1.18 -8.41
CA VAL A 24 3.86 -1.39 -7.64
C VAL A 24 3.58 -2.23 -6.39
N LEU A 25 2.50 -1.93 -5.66
CA LEU A 25 2.12 -2.68 -4.46
C LEU A 25 1.78 -4.13 -4.80
N ASP A 26 1.05 -4.38 -5.88
CA ASP A 26 0.74 -5.75 -6.33
C ASP A 26 2.01 -6.54 -6.63
N ARG A 27 2.96 -5.93 -7.36
CA ARG A 27 4.24 -6.58 -7.68
C ARG A 27 5.09 -6.87 -6.45
N LEU A 28 5.06 -5.98 -5.46
CA LEU A 28 5.73 -6.21 -4.18
C LEU A 28 5.10 -7.38 -3.43
N VAL A 29 3.76 -7.41 -3.35
CA VAL A 29 3.04 -8.51 -2.69
C VAL A 29 3.34 -9.84 -3.39
N GLU A 30 3.30 -9.89 -4.71
CA GLU A 30 3.60 -11.08 -5.48
C GLU A 30 5.04 -11.59 -5.22
N ALA A 31 6.02 -10.69 -5.19
CA ALA A 31 7.40 -11.05 -4.91
C ALA A 31 7.61 -11.65 -3.50
N GLU A 32 6.91 -11.12 -2.51
CA GLU A 32 7.05 -11.54 -1.11
C GLU A 32 6.20 -12.79 -0.76
N LEU A 33 5.16 -13.09 -1.54
CA LEU A 33 4.33 -14.29 -1.33
C LEU A 33 5.14 -15.58 -1.39
N ASP A 34 6.13 -15.64 -2.29
CA ASP A 34 7.00 -16.81 -2.41
C ASP A 34 7.91 -16.99 -1.20
N PHE A 35 8.37 -15.90 -0.58
CA PHE A 35 9.10 -15.94 0.68
C PHE A 35 8.18 -16.42 1.82
N LEU A 36 6.97 -15.85 1.93
CA LEU A 36 5.99 -16.24 2.94
C LEU A 36 5.67 -17.73 2.89
N ARG A 37 5.49 -18.29 1.69
CA ARG A 37 5.18 -19.72 1.48
C ARG A 37 6.29 -20.65 1.99
N ARG A 38 7.55 -20.20 1.97
CA ARG A 38 8.71 -20.98 2.42
C ARG A 38 8.96 -20.89 3.92
N LEU A 39 8.40 -19.89 4.61
CA LEU A 39 8.52 -19.77 6.06
C LEU A 39 7.82 -20.92 6.79
N PRO A 40 8.33 -21.36 7.96
CA PRO A 40 7.59 -22.19 8.90
C PRO A 40 6.25 -21.54 9.28
N VAL A 41 5.18 -22.34 9.41
CA VAL A 41 3.81 -21.82 9.64
C VAL A 41 3.73 -20.86 10.83
N HIS A 42 4.44 -21.14 11.92
CA HIS A 42 4.45 -20.31 13.12
C HIS A 42 5.10 -18.93 12.92
N LEU A 43 5.90 -18.74 11.86
CA LEU A 43 6.53 -17.46 11.51
C LEU A 43 5.75 -16.67 10.45
N ARG A 44 4.69 -17.25 9.85
CA ARG A 44 3.96 -16.62 8.74
C ARG A 44 3.02 -15.51 9.14
N SER A 45 2.56 -15.49 10.40
CA SER A 45 1.46 -14.60 10.82
C SER A 45 1.76 -13.12 10.54
N ARG A 46 2.91 -12.62 11.02
CA ARG A 46 3.28 -11.21 10.86
C ARG A 46 3.60 -10.79 9.43
N PRO A 47 4.41 -11.53 8.66
CA PRO A 47 4.63 -11.18 7.26
C PRO A 47 3.34 -11.25 6.43
N ALA A 48 2.42 -12.20 6.74
CA ALA A 48 1.12 -12.24 6.11
C ALA A 48 0.25 -11.01 6.43
N GLU A 49 0.29 -10.53 7.67
CA GLU A 49 -0.40 -9.30 8.08
C GLU A 49 0.16 -8.06 7.37
N ALA A 50 1.49 -7.96 7.24
CA ALA A 50 2.12 -6.88 6.48
C ALA A 50 1.70 -6.91 4.98
N LEU A 51 1.65 -8.10 4.38
CA LEU A 51 1.16 -8.25 3.00
C LEU A 51 -0.32 -7.87 2.86
N ALA A 52 -1.15 -8.21 3.85
CA ALA A 52 -2.55 -7.80 3.87
C ALA A 52 -2.70 -6.26 3.89
N VAL A 53 -1.88 -5.55 4.67
CA VAL A 53 -1.85 -4.08 4.68
C VAL A 53 -1.49 -3.52 3.30
N LEU A 54 -0.48 -4.10 2.63
CA LEU A 54 -0.08 -3.68 1.27
C LEU A 54 -1.18 -3.93 0.22
N VAL A 55 -1.84 -5.10 0.28
CA VAL A 55 -2.99 -5.42 -0.59
C VAL A 55 -4.12 -4.42 -0.38
N MET A 56 -4.43 -4.10 0.88
CA MET A 56 -5.48 -3.12 1.19
C MET A 56 -5.14 -1.72 0.69
N LEU A 57 -3.88 -1.31 0.81
CA LEU A 57 -3.42 -0.03 0.27
C LEU A 57 -3.54 0.02 -1.26
N ALA A 58 -3.16 -1.06 -1.97
CA ALA A 58 -3.34 -1.14 -3.42
C ALA A 58 -4.82 -1.00 -3.81
N GLN A 59 -5.71 -1.62 -3.04
CA GLN A 59 -7.15 -1.52 -3.25
C GLN A 59 -7.69 -0.10 -3.01
N ASP A 60 -7.22 0.60 -1.98
CA ASP A 60 -7.58 2.01 -1.76
C ASP A 60 -7.16 2.91 -2.93
N HIS A 61 -5.98 2.66 -3.52
CA HIS A 61 -5.56 3.36 -4.73
C HIS A 61 -6.50 3.10 -5.92
N ARG A 62 -6.98 1.87 -6.11
CA ARG A 62 -7.98 1.53 -7.13
C ARG A 62 -9.32 2.21 -6.87
N TYR A 63 -9.79 2.23 -5.63
CA TYR A 63 -11.03 2.93 -5.25
C TYR A 63 -10.93 4.44 -5.50
N TYR A 64 -9.77 5.06 -5.27
CA TYR A 64 -9.56 6.46 -5.66
C TYR A 64 -9.61 6.65 -7.18
N VAL A 65 -9.02 5.74 -7.96
CA VAL A 65 -9.07 5.78 -9.42
C VAL A 65 -10.50 5.65 -9.95
N LEU A 66 -11.32 4.80 -9.33
CA LEU A 66 -12.75 4.61 -9.63
C LEU A 66 -13.64 5.76 -9.12
N GLY A 67 -13.09 6.67 -8.31
CA GLY A 67 -13.82 7.80 -7.73
C GLY A 67 -14.62 7.45 -6.47
N TRP A 68 -14.44 6.26 -5.91
CA TRP A 68 -15.10 5.82 -4.66
C TRP A 68 -14.43 6.40 -3.41
N LEU A 69 -13.17 6.83 -3.51
CA LEU A 69 -12.46 7.53 -2.44
C LEU A 69 -12.07 8.94 -2.87
N SER A 70 -12.18 9.88 -1.93
CA SER A 70 -11.61 11.22 -2.10
C SER A 70 -10.09 11.19 -1.93
N ARG A 71 -9.40 12.22 -2.44
CA ARG A 71 -7.94 12.36 -2.20
C ARG A 71 -7.59 12.47 -0.72
N ARG A 72 -8.42 13.17 0.06
CA ARG A 72 -8.20 13.35 1.51
C ARG A 72 -8.34 12.00 2.22
N GLU A 73 -9.32 11.21 1.81
CA GLU A 73 -9.54 9.87 2.33
C GLU A 73 -8.39 8.93 1.97
N LEU A 74 -7.97 8.91 0.70
CA LEU A 74 -6.82 8.13 0.26
C LEU A 74 -5.58 8.45 1.10
N ARG A 75 -5.26 9.74 1.27
CA ARG A 75 -4.12 10.17 2.09
C ARG A 75 -4.21 9.65 3.53
N ARG A 76 -5.37 9.78 4.18
CA ARG A 76 -5.55 9.30 5.56
C ARG A 76 -5.35 7.79 5.66
N ARG A 77 -5.88 7.03 4.69
CA ARG A 77 -5.72 5.57 4.67
C ARG A 77 -4.28 5.16 4.38
N SER A 78 -3.58 5.87 3.49
CA SER A 78 -2.15 5.67 3.27
C SER A 78 -1.32 5.94 4.52
N GLU A 79 -1.59 7.03 5.24
CA GLU A 79 -0.90 7.36 6.50
C GLU A 79 -1.14 6.27 7.57
N ARG A 80 -2.37 5.75 7.66
CA ARG A 80 -2.68 4.62 8.55
C ARG A 80 -1.95 3.35 8.14
N ALA A 81 -1.97 2.97 6.86
CA ALA A 81 -1.28 1.77 6.38
C ALA A 81 0.23 1.81 6.67
N LEU A 82 0.87 2.98 6.51
CA LEU A 82 2.28 3.15 6.89
C LEU A 82 2.50 2.97 8.40
N SER A 83 1.60 3.52 9.23
CA SER A 83 1.65 3.32 10.68
C SER A 83 1.48 1.85 11.08
N ASP A 84 0.59 1.12 10.40
CA ASP A 84 0.35 -0.31 10.67
C ASP A 84 1.60 -1.14 10.30
N LEU A 85 2.26 -0.83 9.17
CA LEU A 85 3.52 -1.45 8.77
C LEU A 85 4.66 -1.17 9.76
N ASP A 86 4.78 0.07 10.23
CA ASP A 86 5.79 0.42 11.23
C ASP A 86 5.56 -0.32 12.55
N ALA A 87 4.31 -0.47 12.99
CA ALA A 87 3.98 -1.24 14.18
C ALA A 87 4.37 -2.72 14.02
N LEU A 88 4.12 -3.31 12.86
CA LEU A 88 4.52 -4.69 12.56
C LEU A 88 6.05 -4.85 12.55
N ARG A 89 6.79 -3.88 12.01
CA ARG A 89 8.27 -3.89 12.01
C ARG A 89 8.85 -3.76 13.43
N VAL A 90 8.39 -2.81 14.23
CA VAL A 90 8.86 -2.64 15.62
C VAL A 90 8.61 -3.91 16.44
N SER A 91 7.48 -4.58 16.20
CA SER A 91 7.17 -5.84 16.87
C SER A 91 8.14 -6.98 16.50
N PHE A 92 8.70 -6.96 15.28
CA PHE A 92 9.69 -7.93 14.81
C PHE A 92 11.05 -7.71 15.49
N ASP A 93 11.51 -6.46 15.57
CA ASP A 93 12.76 -6.10 16.24
C ASP A 93 12.76 -6.51 17.74
N MET A 94 11.61 -6.45 18.40
CA MET A 94 11.44 -6.84 19.81
C MET A 94 11.44 -8.36 20.06
N MET A 95 11.33 -9.20 19.02
CA MET A 95 11.26 -10.66 19.16
C MET A 95 12.64 -11.34 19.00
N GLY A 96 13.70 -10.58 18.68
CA GLY A 96 15.07 -11.06 18.47
C GLY A 96 15.21 -11.95 17.22
N PRO A 97 16.41 -12.02 16.59
CA PRO A 97 16.61 -12.94 15.48
C PRO A 97 16.44 -14.39 15.95
N PRO A 98 15.86 -15.29 15.13
CA PRO A 98 15.89 -16.72 15.42
C PRO A 98 17.36 -17.16 15.52
N ARG A 99 17.72 -17.80 16.64
CA ARG A 99 19.03 -18.44 16.83
C ARG A 99 19.10 -19.76 16.08
#